data_AF-A0A352RZ28-F1
#
_entry.id   AF-A0A352RZ28-F1
#
_cell.length_a   1.000
_cell.length_b   1.000
_cell.length_c   1.000
_cell.angle_alpha   90.00
_cell.angle_beta   90.00
_cell.angle_gamma   90.00
#
_symmetry.space_group_name_H-M   'P 1'
#
loop_
_entity.id
_entity.type
_entity.pdbx_description
1 polymer ?
#
loop_
_entity_poly.entity_id
_entity_poly.type
_entity_poly.pdbx_seq_one_letter_code
_entity_poly.pdbx_strand_id
1 'polypeptide(L)'
;MIDNSLDLNLVRLFVTMVESRTLTAAAERSGMTRSNVSRRLKVLEQHLGAQLMRRTTRHVELTEAGQLLYAHALRMLDELQSAKTAIDSLGTVVRGDVRIRLPTGLGHLYLTP
;
A
#
# COMPACT_ATOMS: atom_id res chain seq x y z
N MET A 1 6.61 -23.12 -16.51
CA MET A 1 6.23 -23.32 -15.10
C MET A 1 5.65 -21.98 -14.66
N ILE A 2 4.33 -21.88 -14.52
CA ILE A 2 3.65 -20.58 -14.37
C ILE A 2 4.00 -20.04 -12.99
N ASP A 3 4.57 -18.84 -12.98
CA ASP A 3 5.06 -18.15 -11.80
C ASP A 3 3.96 -18.08 -10.73
N ASN A 4 4.20 -18.68 -9.56
CA ASN A 4 3.39 -18.49 -8.36
C ASN A 4 3.69 -17.11 -7.71
N SER A 5 4.03 -16.12 -8.54
CA SER A 5 4.37 -14.77 -8.12
C SER A 5 3.10 -14.09 -7.64
N LEU A 6 3.04 -13.85 -6.34
CA LEU A 6 2.07 -12.96 -5.76
C LEU A 6 2.25 -11.57 -6.39
N ASP A 7 1.40 -11.23 -7.36
CA ASP A 7 1.43 -9.94 -8.04
C ASP A 7 1.28 -8.81 -7.04
N LEU A 8 2.37 -8.08 -6.80
CA LEU A 8 2.39 -6.96 -5.87
C LEU A 8 1.40 -5.85 -6.27
N ASN A 9 1.10 -5.74 -7.57
CA ASN A 9 0.06 -4.86 -8.09
C ASN A 9 -1.35 -5.27 -7.60
N LEU A 10 -1.64 -6.56 -7.53
CA LEU A 10 -2.90 -7.07 -7.00
C LEU A 10 -2.97 -6.86 -5.49
N VAL A 11 -1.87 -7.08 -4.77
CA VAL A 11 -1.76 -6.82 -3.33
C VAL A 11 -1.97 -5.35 -3.02
N ARG A 12 -1.34 -4.44 -3.76
CA ARG A 12 -1.54 -2.99 -3.62
C ARG A 12 -2.99 -2.59 -3.89
N LEU A 13 -3.60 -3.14 -4.94
CA LEU A 13 -5.00 -2.91 -5.25
C LEU A 13 -5.90 -3.39 -4.10
N PHE A 14 -5.63 -4.56 -3.53
CA PHE A 14 -6.34 -5.08 -2.37
C PHE A 14 -6.23 -4.15 -1.15
N VAL A 15 -5.02 -3.67 -0.81
CA VAL A 15 -4.81 -2.70 0.27
C VAL A 15 -5.63 -1.43 0.03
N THR A 16 -5.62 -0.88 -1.19
CA THR A 16 -6.44 0.29 -1.56
C THR A 16 -7.94 -0.01 -1.41
N MET A 17 -8.40 -1.22 -1.73
CA MET A 17 -9.79 -1.63 -1.55
C MET A 17 -10.19 -1.68 -0.07
N VAL A 18 -9.32 -2.23 0.77
CA VAL A 18 -9.52 -2.30 2.23
C VAL A 18 -9.63 -0.90 2.82
N GLU A 19 -8.71 -0.01 2.48
CA GLU A 19 -8.69 1.39 2.97
C GLU A 19 -9.90 2.19 2.51
N SER A 20 -10.39 1.92 1.29
CA SER A 20 -11.51 2.68 0.71
C SER A 20 -12.87 2.23 1.25
N ARG A 21 -12.95 1.11 1.98
CA ARG A 21 -14.15 0.46 2.56
C ARG A 21 -15.30 0.13 1.59
N THR A 22 -15.28 0.69 0.38
CA THR A 22 -16.26 0.52 -0.67
C THR A 22 -15.57 0.22 -1.99
N LEU A 23 -16.17 -0.66 -2.78
CA LEU A 23 -15.64 -1.05 -4.09
C LEU A 23 -15.67 0.10 -5.10
N THR A 24 -16.61 1.03 -4.95
CA THR A 24 -16.74 2.20 -5.82
C THR A 24 -15.60 3.19 -5.55
N ALA A 25 -15.33 3.53 -4.29
CA ALA A 25 -14.21 4.41 -3.94
C ALA A 25 -12.85 3.78 -4.29
N ALA A 26 -12.71 2.46 -4.15
CA ALA A 26 -11.51 1.75 -4.58
C ALA A 26 -11.32 1.81 -6.10
N ALA A 27 -12.40 1.70 -6.88
CA ALA A 27 -12.39 1.85 -8.33
C ALA A 27 -11.93 3.25 -8.76
N GLU A 28 -12.48 4.30 -8.14
CA GLU A 28 -12.08 5.69 -8.39
C GLU A 28 -10.60 5.92 -8.07
N ARG A 29 -10.13 5.47 -6.89
CA ARG A 29 -8.71 5.59 -6.50
C ARG A 29 -7.75 4.81 -7.38
N SER A 30 -8.19 3.67 -7.89
CA SER A 30 -7.36 2.82 -8.76
C SER A 30 -7.44 3.23 -10.24
N GLY A 31 -8.31 4.19 -10.61
CA GLY A 31 -8.59 4.55 -12.00
C GLY A 31 -9.26 3.43 -12.81
N MET A 32 -9.98 2.53 -12.15
CA MET A 32 -10.55 1.31 -12.75
C MET A 32 -12.05 1.22 -12.57
N THR A 33 -12.73 0.50 -13.46
CA THR A 33 -14.15 0.20 -13.28
C THR A 33 -14.36 -0.81 -12.14
N ARG A 34 -15.50 -0.72 -11.45
CA ARG A 34 -15.89 -1.65 -10.37
C ARG A 34 -15.80 -3.12 -10.80
N SER A 35 -16.13 -3.41 -12.07
CA SER A 35 -16.03 -4.76 -12.65
C SER A 35 -14.58 -5.24 -12.75
N ASN A 36 -13.64 -4.37 -13.13
CA ASN A 36 -12.23 -4.71 -13.23
C ASN A 36 -11.61 -4.95 -11.84
N VAL A 37 -11.91 -4.07 -10.88
CA VAL A 37 -11.49 -4.22 -9.47
C VAL A 37 -12.01 -5.54 -8.89
N SER A 38 -13.29 -5.86 -9.11
CA SER A 38 -13.88 -7.13 -8.67
C SER A 38 -13.24 -8.35 -9.33
N ARG A 39 -12.84 -8.25 -10.60
CA ARG A 39 -12.16 -9.34 -11.32
C ARG A 39 -10.76 -9.56 -10.78
N ARG A 40 -10.00 -8.49 -10.54
CA ARG A 40 -8.65 -8.55 -9.98
C ARG A 40 -8.63 -9.10 -8.55
N LEU A 41 -9.60 -8.71 -7.73
CA LEU A 41 -9.78 -9.31 -6.41
C LEU A 41 -10.02 -10.83 -6.52
N LYS A 42 -10.89 -11.27 -7.43
CA LYS A 42 -11.14 -12.71 -7.64
C LYS A 42 -9.89 -13.45 -8.09
N VAL A 43 -9.06 -12.87 -8.96
CA VAL A 43 -7.79 -13.47 -9.37
C VAL A 43 -6.86 -13.65 -8.16
N LEU A 44 -6.76 -12.62 -7.31
CA LEU A 44 -5.96 -12.69 -6.09
C LEU A 44 -6.50 -13.75 -5.12
N GLU A 45 -7.82 -13.82 -4.92
CA GLU A 45 -8.47 -14.86 -4.11
C GLU A 45 -8.25 -16.26 -4.68
N GLN A 46 -8.26 -16.43 -6.00
CA GLN A 46 -7.98 -17.69 -6.68
C GLN A 46 -6.53 -18.13 -6.49
N HIS A 47 -5.56 -17.20 -6.58
CA HIS A 47 -4.15 -17.50 -6.36
C HIS A 47 -3.86 -17.90 -4.91
N LEU A 48 -4.53 -17.27 -3.95
CA LEU A 48 -4.37 -17.55 -2.52
C LEU A 48 -5.25 -18.72 -2.03
N GLY A 49 -6.22 -19.17 -2.85
CA GLY A 49 -7.19 -20.20 -2.47
C GLY A 49 -8.12 -19.78 -1.32
N ALA A 50 -8.20 -18.49 -1.01
CA ALA A 50 -8.93 -17.96 0.14
C ALA A 50 -9.77 -16.74 -0.26
N GLN A 51 -10.99 -16.67 0.28
CA GLN A 51 -11.82 -15.48 0.14
C GLN A 51 -11.28 -14.39 1.07
N LEU A 52 -10.96 -13.21 0.53
CA LEU A 52 -10.36 -12.10 1.27
C LEU A 52 -11.39 -11.07 1.72
N MET A 53 -12.48 -10.93 0.96
CA MET A 53 -13.58 -10.01 1.28
C MET A 53 -14.93 -10.70 1.17
N ARG A 54 -15.80 -10.45 2.14
CA ARG A 54 -17.22 -10.82 2.10
C ARG A 54 -18.06 -9.60 1.78
N ARG A 55 -18.96 -9.76 0.81
CA ARG A 55 -19.97 -8.75 0.47
C ARG A 55 -21.23 -9.05 1.27
N THR A 56 -21.54 -8.24 2.28
CA THR A 56 -22.91 -8.10 2.74
C THR A 56 -23.57 -6.97 1.96
N THR A 57 -24.88 -7.03 1.75
CA THR A 57 -25.64 -6.11 0.85
C THR A 57 -25.51 -4.62 1.19
N ARG A 58 -24.91 -4.28 2.34
CA ARG A 58 -24.64 -2.90 2.78
C ARG A 58 -23.18 -2.63 3.15
N HIS A 59 -22.34 -3.65 3.36
CA HIS A 59 -20.96 -3.47 3.85
C HIS A 59 -20.00 -4.47 3.19
N VAL A 60 -18.75 -4.05 2.98
CA VAL A 60 -17.67 -4.94 2.58
C VAL A 60 -16.85 -5.21 3.83
N GLU A 61 -16.80 -6.47 4.24
CA GLU A 61 -16.03 -6.91 5.42
C GLU A 61 -14.85 -7.76 4.99
N LEU A 62 -13.72 -7.58 5.66
CA LEU A 62 -12.55 -8.45 5.49
C LEU A 62 -12.82 -9.80 6.17
N THR A 63 -12.36 -10.87 5.54
CA THR A 63 -12.25 -12.17 6.19
C THR A 63 -10.99 -12.22 7.05
N GLU A 64 -10.86 -13.28 7.86
CA GLU A 64 -9.62 -13.56 8.60
C GLU A 64 -8.41 -13.68 7.68
N ALA A 65 -8.56 -14.38 6.54
CA ALA A 65 -7.53 -14.45 5.50
C ALA A 65 -7.22 -13.07 4.89
N GLY A 66 -8.24 -12.23 4.68
CA GLY A 66 -8.07 -10.86 4.24
C GLY A 66 -7.27 -10.01 5.24
N GLN A 67 -7.53 -10.18 6.53
CA GLN A 67 -6.85 -9.44 7.60
C GLN A 67 -5.38 -9.83 7.70
N LEU A 68 -5.08 -11.13 7.63
CA LEU A 68 -3.72 -11.65 7.58
C LEU A 68 -2.99 -11.10 6.35
N LEU A 69 -3.58 -11.24 5.16
CA LEU A 69 -2.98 -10.73 3.93
C LEU A 69 -2.73 -9.22 4.02
N TYR A 70 -3.67 -8.45 4.57
CA TYR A 70 -3.53 -7.01 4.72
C TYR A 70 -2.33 -6.64 5.61
N ALA A 71 -2.18 -7.31 6.77
CA ALA A 71 -1.05 -7.08 7.67
C ALA A 71 0.30 -7.46 7.06
N HIS A 72 0.35 -8.53 6.26
CA HIS A 72 1.56 -8.91 5.51
C HIS A 72 1.82 -7.96 4.33
N ALA A 73 0.78 -7.57 3.60
CA ALA A 73 0.86 -6.66 2.46
C ALA A 73 1.43 -5.30 2.84
N LEU A 74 0.97 -4.73 3.97
CA LEU A 74 1.50 -3.46 4.48
C LEU A 74 3.01 -3.54 4.74
N ARG A 75 3.46 -4.61 5.40
CA ARG A 75 4.90 -4.82 5.68
C ARG A 75 5.71 -4.98 4.41
N MET A 76 5.23 -5.76 3.44
CA MET A 76 5.93 -5.96 2.16
C MET A 76 6.01 -4.66 1.35
N LEU A 77 4.94 -3.86 1.33
CA LEU A 77 4.93 -2.56 0.65
C LEU A 77 5.87 -1.55 1.34
N ASP A 78 5.89 -1.54 2.66
CA ASP A 78 6.78 -0.70 3.46
C ASP A 78 8.24 -1.08 3.27
N GLU A 79 8.55 -2.38 3.23
CA GLU A 79 9.89 -2.90 3.00
C GLU A 79 10.37 -2.59 1.57
N LEU A 80 9.50 -2.69 0.57
CA LEU A 80 9.81 -2.27 -0.80
C LEU A 80 10.02 -0.77 -0.91
N GLN A 81 9.23 0.03 -0.20
CA GLN A 81 9.41 1.47 -0.15
C GLN A 81 10.74 1.82 0.54
N SER A 82 11.06 1.15 1.64
CA SER A 82 12.32 1.30 2.37
C SER A 82 13.52 0.92 1.52
N ALA A 83 13.45 -0.19 0.79
CA ALA A 83 14.48 -0.60 -0.17
C ALA A 83 14.66 0.44 -1.27
N LYS A 84 13.56 0.98 -1.82
CA LYS A 84 13.61 2.07 -2.80
C LYS A 84 14.26 3.32 -2.22
N THR A 85 13.89 3.73 -1.01
CA THR A 85 14.48 4.88 -0.31
C THR A 85 15.96 4.66 0.01
N ALA A 86 16.35 3.45 0.40
CA ALA A 86 17.75 3.10 0.64
C ALA A 86 18.58 3.23 -0.65
N ILE A 87 18.09 2.71 -1.78
CA ILE A 87 18.74 2.86 -3.08
C ILE A 87 18.77 4.33 -3.52
N ASP A 88 17.68 5.08 -3.33
CA ASP A 88 17.62 6.50 -3.66
C ASP A 88 18.59 7.32 -2.78
N SER A 89 18.79 6.93 -1.53
CA SER A 89 19.78 7.53 -0.62
C SER A 89 21.22 7.19 -0.99
N LEU A 90 21.47 6.02 -1.61
CA LEU A 90 22.76 5.65 -2.18
C LEU A 90 23.08 6.46 -3.46
N GLY A 91 22.06 6.77 -4.28
CA GLY A 91 22.20 7.59 -5.48
C GLY A 91 22.21 9.10 -5.22
N THR A 92 21.56 9.54 -4.15
CA THR A 92 21.39 10.96 -3.80
C THR A 92 22.28 11.30 -2.61
N VAL A 93 23.57 11.49 -2.86
CA VAL A 93 24.36 12.37 -1.99
C VAL A 93 23.72 13.75 -2.15
N VAL A 94 22.88 14.16 -1.19
CA VAL A 94 22.34 15.53 -1.13
C VAL A 94 23.53 16.48 -0.93
N ARG A 95 24.13 16.92 -2.03
CA ARG A 95 25.16 17.96 -2.07
C ARG A 95 24.47 19.28 -2.34
N GLY A 96 24.45 20.15 -1.33
CA GLY A 96 23.94 21.50 -1.45
C GLY A 96 23.70 22.13 -0.08
N ASP A 97 23.73 23.46 -0.02
CA ASP A 97 23.43 24.22 1.18
C ASP A 97 21.91 24.28 1.40
N VAL A 98 21.38 23.47 2.32
CA VAL A 98 19.98 23.55 2.73
C VAL A 98 19.81 24.67 3.75
N ARG A 99 19.22 25.80 3.32
CA ARG A 99 18.90 26.93 4.21
C ARG A 99 17.50 26.77 4.80
N ILE A 100 17.42 26.38 6.07
CA ILE A 100 16.16 26.28 6.81
C ILE A 100 15.93 27.58 7.59
N ARG A 101 14.75 28.21 7.44
CA ARG A 101 14.34 29.36 8.26
C ARG A 101 13.37 28.90 9.33
N LEU A 102 13.74 29.08 10.59
CA LEU A 102 12.98 28.61 11.76
C LEU A 102 12.79 29.77 12.75
N PRO A 103 11.70 29.79 13.53
CA PRO A 103 11.56 30.67 14.69
C PRO A 103 12.69 30.41 15.69
N THR A 104 13.22 31.48 16.30
CA THR A 104 14.42 31.47 17.15
C THR A 104 14.37 30.45 18.30
N GLY A 105 13.19 30.10 18.81
CA GLY A 105 13.03 29.09 19.86
C GLY A 105 13.20 27.64 19.39
N LEU A 106 12.91 27.32 18.13
CA LEU A 106 12.96 25.94 17.61
C LEU A 106 14.37 25.55 17.14
N GLY A 107 15.22 26.52 16.79
CA GLY A 107 16.60 26.25 16.38
C GLY A 107 17.43 25.60 17.50
N HIS A 108 17.26 26.04 18.74
CA HIS A 108 18.00 25.47 19.89
C HIS A 108 17.50 24.09 20.31
N LEU A 109 16.24 23.75 20.03
CA LEU A 109 15.65 22.48 20.49
C LEU A 109 16.02 21.30 19.57
N TYR A 110 16.32 21.57 18.29
CA TYR A 110 16.49 20.52 17.27
C TYR A 110 17.80 20.57 16.48
N LEU A 111 18.56 21.67 16.51
CA LEU A 111 19.75 21.86 15.64
C LEU A 111 21.07 22.10 16.37
N THR A 112 21.05 22.20 17.70
CA THR A 112 22.28 22.16 18.52
C THR A 112 22.49 20.74 19.04
N PRO A 113 23.74 20.22 19.04
CA PRO A 113 24.05 18.88 19.55
C PRO A 113 23.80 18.75 21.05
#